data_AF-A0A4S8M0X7-F1
#
_entry.id   AF-A0A4S8M0X7-F1
#
_cell.length_a   1.000
_cell.length_b   1.000
_cell.length_c   1.000
_cell.angle_alpha   90.00
_cell.angle_beta   90.00
_cell.angle_gamma   90.00
#
_symmetry.space_group_name_H-M   'P 1'
#
loop_
_entity.id
_entity.type
_entity.pdbx_description
1 polymer ?
#
loop_
_entity_poly.entity_id
_entity_poly.type
_entity_poly.pdbx_seq_one_letter_code
_entity_poly.pdbx_strand_id
1 'polypeptide(L)'
;MGEKTKQKNEKPKAPPQRGTASNVCFHPHEIRNIASKLPRPFDSLYDEIAVVFVSNDNSVSAEAFEHTPFLVRREKILAALLWLKANNRYYFDIEIDMEALNGYPVSG
;
A
#
# COMPACT_ATOMS: atom_id res chain seq x y z
N MET A 1 -18.03 65.10 0.35
CA MET A 1 -19.15 64.25 0.83
C MET A 1 -19.16 63.03 -0.08
N GLY A 2 -19.02 61.82 0.49
CA GLY A 2 -19.00 60.52 -0.24
C GLY A 2 -17.70 60.23 -1.01
N GLU A 3 -17.12 59.03 -1.05
CA GLU A 3 -17.53 57.71 -0.58
C GLU A 3 -16.26 56.93 -0.19
N LYS A 4 -16.27 56.29 0.99
CA LYS A 4 -15.26 55.28 1.35
C LYS A 4 -15.70 53.96 0.73
N THR A 5 -14.97 53.47 -0.28
CA THR A 5 -15.21 52.14 -0.87
C THR A 5 -14.79 51.08 0.15
N LYS A 6 -15.76 50.50 0.84
CA LYS A 6 -15.59 49.41 1.79
C LYS A 6 -15.38 48.12 0.99
N GLN A 7 -14.14 47.73 0.73
CA GLN A 7 -13.84 46.42 0.15
C GLN A 7 -14.24 45.33 1.16
N LYS A 8 -15.31 44.60 0.83
CA LYS A 8 -15.83 43.49 1.61
C LYS A 8 -14.92 42.29 1.34
N ASN A 9 -14.15 41.85 2.34
CA ASN A 9 -13.40 40.60 2.29
C ASN A 9 -14.38 39.43 2.15
N GLU A 10 -14.72 39.06 0.92
CA GLU A 10 -15.41 37.81 0.64
C GLU A 10 -14.40 36.67 0.68
N LYS A 11 -14.67 35.68 1.54
CA LYS A 11 -13.90 34.44 1.57
C LYS A 11 -14.04 33.75 0.20
N PRO A 12 -12.98 33.15 -0.35
CA PRO A 12 -13.06 32.47 -1.64
C PRO A 12 -14.12 31.37 -1.56
N LYS A 13 -15.15 31.48 -2.40
CA LYS A 13 -16.20 30.48 -2.55
C LYS A 13 -15.59 29.30 -3.27
N ALA A 14 -15.25 28.23 -2.53
CA ALA A 14 -14.77 26.99 -3.11
C ALA A 14 -15.73 26.53 -4.23
N PRO A 15 -15.22 26.00 -5.35
CA PRO A 15 -16.07 25.55 -6.44
C PRO A 15 -17.06 24.50 -5.93
N PRO A 16 -18.30 24.47 -6.43
CA PRO A 16 -19.27 23.45 -6.04
C PRO A 16 -18.75 22.10 -6.52
N GLN A 17 -18.11 21.35 -5.62
CA GLN A 17 -17.68 19.99 -5.87
C GLN A 17 -18.93 19.15 -6.16
N ARG A 18 -19.14 18.81 -7.43
CA ARG A 18 -20.20 17.88 -7.86
C ARG A 18 -19.68 16.45 -7.72
N GLY A 19 -19.73 15.93 -6.49
CA GLY A 19 -19.35 14.56 -6.14
C GLY A 19 -19.65 14.28 -4.68
N THR A 20 -19.65 13.00 -4.28
CA THR A 20 -19.90 12.58 -2.90
C THR A 20 -18.93 13.28 -1.96
N ALA A 21 -19.43 14.18 -1.12
CA ALA A 21 -18.66 14.80 -0.04
C ALA A 21 -18.50 13.76 1.08
N SER A 22 -17.62 12.78 0.87
CA SER A 22 -17.30 11.78 1.87
C SER A 22 -16.11 12.24 2.71
N ASN A 23 -16.20 12.06 4.01
CA ASN A 23 -15.06 12.23 4.90
C ASN A 23 -14.26 10.93 4.92
N VAL A 24 -13.02 10.97 4.43
CA VAL A 24 -12.09 9.86 4.60
C VAL A 24 -11.28 10.13 5.86
N CYS A 25 -11.53 9.35 6.91
CA CYS A 25 -10.69 9.38 8.11
C CYS A 25 -9.66 8.24 8.04
N PHE A 26 -8.38 8.59 7.93
CA PHE A 26 -7.29 7.65 8.12
C PHE A 26 -6.91 7.65 9.61
N HIS A 27 -7.17 6.54 10.29
CA HIS A 27 -6.70 6.35 11.65
C HIS A 27 -5.22 5.91 11.64
N PRO A 28 -4.41 6.28 12.65
CA PRO A 28 -3.08 5.72 12.79
C PRO A 28 -3.17 4.20 12.90
N HIS A 29 -2.70 3.50 11.86
CA HIS A 29 -2.60 2.04 11.89
C HIS A 29 -1.35 1.66 12.68
N GLU A 30 -1.48 0.78 13.67
CA GLU A 30 -0.34 0.23 14.39
C GLU A 30 0.34 -0.87 13.56
N ILE A 31 1.16 -0.44 12.61
CA ILE A 31 1.91 -1.32 11.69
C ILE A 31 3.13 -1.98 12.34
N ARG A 32 3.54 -1.56 13.54
CA ARG A 32 4.75 -2.08 14.20
C ARG A 32 4.65 -3.57 14.50
N ASN A 33 3.46 -4.03 14.90
CA ASN A 33 3.26 -5.42 15.28
C ASN A 33 3.34 -6.39 14.09
N ILE A 34 3.14 -5.89 12.87
CA ILE A 34 3.18 -6.66 11.61
C ILE A 34 4.48 -6.47 10.82
N ALA A 35 5.25 -5.41 11.09
CA ALA A 35 6.45 -5.08 10.31
C ALA A 35 7.78 -5.26 11.07
N SER A 36 7.75 -5.63 12.36
CA SER A 36 8.96 -5.76 13.18
C SER A 36 9.92 -6.84 12.69
N LYS A 37 9.41 -7.94 12.13
CA LYS A 37 10.20 -9.06 11.62
C LYS A 37 9.65 -9.52 10.27
N LEU A 38 10.50 -9.52 9.23
CA LEU A 38 10.11 -9.79 7.84
C LEU A 38 11.18 -10.64 7.12
N PRO A 39 10.83 -11.45 6.11
CA PRO A 39 9.47 -11.73 5.65
C PRO A 39 8.71 -12.62 6.64
N ARG A 40 7.37 -12.59 6.58
CA ARG A 40 6.56 -13.55 7.35
C ARG A 40 6.78 -14.98 6.79
N PRO A 41 6.57 -16.04 7.58
CA PRO A 41 6.66 -17.41 7.10
C PRO A 41 5.79 -17.63 5.85
N PHE A 42 6.31 -18.36 4.86
CA PHE A 42 5.61 -18.56 3.59
C PHE A 42 4.20 -19.17 3.78
N ASP A 43 4.06 -20.11 4.71
CA ASP A 43 2.79 -20.77 5.01
C ASP A 43 1.73 -19.84 5.63
N SER A 44 2.13 -18.72 6.23
CA SER A 44 1.18 -17.76 6.80
C SER A 44 0.64 -16.75 5.78
N LEU A 45 1.16 -16.72 4.55
CA LEU A 45 0.73 -15.75 3.52
C LEU A 45 -0.51 -16.21 2.75
N TYR A 46 -0.83 -17.51 2.74
CA TYR A 46 -1.93 -18.06 1.93
C TYR A 46 -3.31 -17.50 2.31
N ASP A 47 -3.52 -17.12 3.56
CA ASP A 47 -4.81 -16.60 4.05
C ASP A 47 -4.99 -15.09 3.81
N GLU A 48 -3.95 -14.36 3.38
CA GLU A 48 -3.93 -12.88 3.47
C GLU A 48 -3.76 -12.13 2.13
N ILE A 49 -3.61 -12.81 0.99
CA ILE A 49 -3.40 -12.12 -0.30
C ILE A 49 -4.67 -12.12 -1.15
N ALA A 50 -5.31 -10.96 -1.23
CA ALA A 50 -6.34 -10.68 -2.24
C ALA A 50 -5.69 -10.07 -3.49
N VAL A 51 -5.76 -10.77 -4.62
CA VAL A 51 -5.33 -10.24 -5.93
C VAL A 51 -6.53 -9.56 -6.60
N VAL A 52 -6.42 -8.24 -6.85
CA VAL A 52 -7.47 -7.46 -7.52
C VAL A 52 -7.04 -7.19 -8.97
N PHE A 53 -7.81 -7.71 -9.93
CA PHE A 53 -7.62 -7.44 -11.35
C PHE A 53 -8.41 -6.20 -11.76
N VAL A 54 -7.75 -5.23 -12.38
CA VAL A 54 -8.38 -4.03 -12.92
C VAL A 54 -8.14 -4.01 -14.42
N SER A 55 -9.20 -4.16 -15.21
CA SER A 55 -9.17 -4.02 -16.67
C SER A 55 -10.26 -3.06 -17.13
N ASN A 56 -9.97 -2.29 -18.18
CA ASN A 56 -10.90 -1.27 -18.69
C ASN A 56 -12.07 -1.89 -19.48
N ASP A 57 -11.87 -3.09 -20.00
CA ASP A 57 -12.76 -3.84 -20.90
C ASP A 57 -13.26 -5.14 -20.27
N ASN A 58 -12.96 -5.38 -18.98
CA ASN A 58 -13.29 -6.60 -18.26
C ASN A 58 -12.73 -7.88 -18.93
N SER A 59 -11.66 -7.75 -19.73
CA SER A 59 -11.07 -8.88 -20.48
C SER A 59 -10.29 -9.86 -19.59
N VAL A 60 -10.02 -9.47 -18.34
CA VAL A 60 -9.18 -10.21 -17.41
C VAL A 60 -10.07 -10.78 -16.30
N SER A 61 -10.40 -12.07 -16.43
CA SER A 61 -11.13 -12.84 -15.42
C SER A 61 -10.17 -13.45 -14.39
N ALA A 62 -10.63 -13.60 -13.15
CA ALA A 62 -9.89 -14.30 -12.10
C ALA A 62 -9.56 -15.77 -12.49
N GLU A 63 -10.43 -16.39 -13.31
CA GLU A 63 -10.26 -17.75 -13.83
C GLU A 63 -8.95 -17.91 -14.65
N ALA A 64 -8.49 -16.85 -15.32
CA ALA A 64 -7.25 -16.89 -16.09
C ALA A 64 -6.00 -17.10 -15.22
N PHE A 65 -6.11 -16.83 -13.91
CA PHE A 65 -5.00 -16.91 -12.96
C PHE A 65 -5.24 -17.91 -11.84
N GLU A 66 -6.36 -18.64 -11.86
CA GLU A 66 -6.72 -19.64 -10.84
C GLU A 66 -5.66 -20.73 -10.68
N HIS A 67 -4.87 -20.97 -11.73
CA HIS A 67 -3.76 -21.92 -11.75
C HIS A 67 -2.38 -21.26 -11.89
N THR A 68 -2.29 -19.94 -11.82
CA THR A 68 -1.02 -19.22 -11.89
C THR A 68 -0.49 -18.99 -10.48
N PRO A 69 0.60 -19.67 -10.07
CA PRO A 69 1.15 -19.48 -8.74
C PRO A 69 1.90 -18.14 -8.68
N PHE A 70 1.42 -17.21 -7.86
CA PHE A 70 2.07 -15.90 -7.63
C PHE A 70 3.27 -16.04 -6.70
N LEU A 71 4.30 -16.75 -7.16
CA LEU A 71 5.50 -17.02 -6.37
C LEU A 71 6.51 -15.89 -6.50
N VAL A 72 7.00 -15.43 -5.36
CA VAL A 72 8.10 -14.46 -5.31
C VAL A 72 9.36 -15.18 -4.84
N ARG A 73 10.45 -15.01 -5.59
CA ARG A 73 11.75 -15.60 -5.26
C ARG A 73 12.34 -14.95 -4.02
N ARG A 74 12.94 -15.76 -3.13
CA ARG A 74 13.59 -15.29 -1.90
C ARG A 74 14.65 -14.21 -2.14
N GLU A 75 15.39 -14.28 -3.24
CA GLU A 75 16.40 -13.28 -3.62
C GLU A 75 15.81 -11.89 -3.83
N LYS A 76 14.62 -11.81 -4.42
CA LYS A 76 13.90 -10.55 -4.68
C LYS A 76 13.33 -9.99 -3.38
N ILE A 77 12.81 -10.85 -2.52
CA ILE A 77 12.33 -10.47 -1.19
C ILE A 77 13.47 -9.85 -0.38
N LEU A 78 14.61 -10.52 -0.30
CA LEU A 78 15.78 -10.03 0.43
C LEU A 78 16.26 -8.67 -0.11
N ALA A 79 16.40 -8.56 -1.44
CA ALA A 79 16.82 -7.31 -2.07
C ALA A 79 15.83 -6.16 -1.76
N ALA A 80 14.52 -6.43 -1.81
CA ALA A 80 13.50 -5.44 -1.48
C ALA A 80 13.54 -5.03 0.00
N LEU A 81 13.72 -5.97 0.93
CA LEU A 81 13.84 -5.67 2.36
C LEU A 81 15.08 -4.83 2.66
N LEU A 82 16.23 -5.16 2.08
CA LEU A 82 17.44 -4.37 2.23
C LEU A 82 17.26 -2.95 1.68
N TRP A 83 16.63 -2.83 0.50
CA TRP A 83 16.29 -1.54 -0.07
C TRP A 83 15.36 -0.74 0.85
N LEU A 84 14.33 -1.37 1.44
CA LEU A 84 13.41 -0.73 2.37
C LEU A 84 14.13 -0.23 3.62
N LYS A 85 15.03 -1.03 4.22
CA LYS A 85 15.82 -0.57 5.38
C LYS A 85 16.65 0.67 5.07
N ALA A 86 17.22 0.73 3.88
CA ALA A 86 18.09 1.84 3.46
C ALA A 86 17.31 3.12 3.08
N ASN A 87 16.10 2.98 2.54
CA ASN A 87 15.38 4.09 1.91
C ASN A 87 14.11 4.53 2.66
N ASN A 88 13.61 3.72 3.60
CA ASN A 88 12.38 4.02 4.32
C ASN A 88 12.63 4.04 5.84
N ARG A 89 12.52 5.23 6.44
CA ARG A 89 12.70 5.45 7.89
C ARG A 89 11.78 4.60 8.77
N TYR A 90 10.66 4.10 8.25
CA TYR A 90 9.73 3.26 9.00
C TYR A 90 10.14 1.79 9.03
N TYR A 91 11.11 1.41 8.19
CA TYR A 91 11.61 0.04 8.06
C TYR A 91 13.07 -0.09 8.54
N PHE A 92 13.64 0.96 9.14
CA PHE A 92 15.06 0.99 9.48
C PHE A 92 15.44 -0.07 10.53
N ASP A 93 14.54 -0.37 11.46
CA ASP A 93 14.72 -1.22 12.64
C ASP A 93 14.16 -2.64 12.47
N ILE A 94 13.61 -2.97 11.30
CA ILE A 94 13.03 -4.30 11.06
C ILE A 94 14.10 -5.39 11.15
N GLU A 95 13.75 -6.52 11.75
CA GLU A 95 14.57 -7.73 11.71
C GLU A 95 14.30 -8.49 10.41
N ILE A 96 15.37 -8.93 9.74
CA ILE A 96 15.23 -9.82 8.57
C ILE A 96 15.26 -11.27 9.07
N ASP A 97 14.12 -11.94 8.98
CA ASP A 97 13.97 -13.34 9.35
C ASP A 97 14.53 -14.25 8.25
N MET A 98 15.79 -14.67 8.42
CA MET A 98 16.46 -15.55 7.48
C MET A 98 15.87 -16.97 7.47
N GLU A 99 15.27 -17.41 8.58
CA GLU A 99 14.63 -18.72 8.68
C GLU A 99 13.35 -18.73 7.84
N ALA A 100 12.49 -17.73 8.03
CA ALA A 100 11.30 -17.55 7.21
C ALA A 100 11.65 -17.34 5.73
N LEU A 101 12.69 -16.54 5.43
CA LEU A 101 13.16 -16.30 4.07
C LEU A 101 13.59 -17.59 3.34
N ASN A 102 14.14 -18.57 4.06
CA ASN A 102 14.53 -19.86 3.48
C ASN A 102 13.35 -20.74 3.09
N GLY A 103 12.17 -20.50 3.65
CA GLY A 103 10.93 -21.16 3.23
C GLY A 103 10.40 -20.67 1.88
N TYR A 104 10.89 -19.54 1.36
CA TYR A 104 10.47 -19.02 0.07
C TYR A 104 11.19 -19.70 -1.10
N PRO A 105 10.53 -19.83 -2.26
CA PRO A 105 11.10 -20.51 -3.42
C PRO A 105 12.34 -19.79 -3.96
N VAL A 106 13.24 -20.58 -4.55
CA VAL A 106 14.46 -20.09 -5.23
C VAL A 106 14.15 -19.58 -6.64
N SER A 107 13.15 -20.18 -7.28
CA SER A 107 12.69 -19.86 -8.63
C SER A 107 11.18 -19.76 -8.68
N GLY A 108 10.71 -18.84 -9.52
CA GLY A 108 9.31 -18.48 -9.80
C GLY A 108 9.27 -17.57 -11.00
#